data_AF-A0A5Q2NVY4-F1
#
_entry.id   AF-A0A5Q2NVY4-F1
#
_cell.length_a   1.000
_cell.length_b   1.000
_cell.length_c   1.000
_cell.angle_alpha   90.00
_cell.angle_beta   90.00
_cell.angle_gamma   90.00
#
_symmetry.space_group_name_H-M   'P 1'
#
loop_
_entity.id
_entity.type
_entity.pdbx_description
1 polymer ?
#
loop_
_entity_poly.entity_id
_entity_poly.type
_entity_poly.pdbx_seq_one_letter_code
_entity_poly.pdbx_strand_id
1 'polypeptide(L)'
;MIIPNFPNDLLEEHLRWHHANHVSDNDNPPIGWGDRFLNFHRQYIRKVLSWYQSQGYDMSLVQPWTSVPQGIRMSRCYDQNAERRILQQPQSFATADDLGRFIERLHACMHDAGSDVLNEPLLQDLDTAPRSTYFYNIHGMIDNWYSNWERLQGGGQTQPPWGGGGGAPFPGGAPGGFPGGFPGGFPGIGPFGGRPGLSGFGGPVPGLGAAFPLPAGAGGAAAAAAGPSGSVNAVPEKPAGGRSRKAAAGGARKAAKGGARRPARGSARKAAPGSARKSARAGRSGALKPKRRGRRR
;
A
#
# COMPACT_ATOMS: atom_id res chain seq x y z
N MET A 1 -14.02 -0.32 -6.91
CA MET A 1 -15.33 -0.44 -6.24
C MET A 1 -15.33 0.44 -5.00
N ILE A 2 -16.38 1.24 -4.81
CA ILE A 2 -16.47 2.16 -3.67
C ILE A 2 -17.10 1.45 -2.46
N ILE A 3 -16.48 1.62 -1.30
CA ILE A 3 -16.97 1.13 -0.02
C ILE A 3 -18.08 2.08 0.46
N PRO A 4 -19.32 1.60 0.66
CA PRO A 4 -20.40 2.42 1.18
C PRO A 4 -20.17 2.79 2.66
N ASN A 5 -20.69 3.94 3.08
CA ASN A 5 -20.70 4.40 4.48
C ASN A 5 -19.31 4.41 5.15
N PHE A 6 -18.26 4.72 4.38
CA PHE A 6 -16.90 4.78 4.91
C PHE A 6 -16.79 5.77 6.09
N PRO A 7 -16.13 5.43 7.22
CA PRO A 7 -16.09 6.28 8.40
C PRO A 7 -15.26 7.54 8.15
N ASN A 8 -15.86 8.71 8.43
CA ASN A 8 -15.19 10.00 8.22
C ASN A 8 -13.95 10.16 9.11
N ASP A 9 -13.95 9.61 10.33
CA ASP A 9 -12.81 9.65 11.23
C ASP A 9 -11.59 8.88 10.68
N LEU A 10 -11.82 7.71 10.05
CA LEU A 10 -10.78 6.97 9.34
C LEU A 10 -10.31 7.69 8.08
N LEU A 11 -11.20 8.42 7.40
CA LEU A 11 -10.80 9.23 6.23
C LEU A 11 -9.93 10.42 6.66
N GLU A 12 -10.35 11.15 7.70
CA GLU A 12 -9.62 12.27 8.27
C GLU A 12 -8.26 11.84 8.86
N GLU A 13 -8.17 10.63 9.43
CA GLU A 13 -6.89 10.11 9.89
C GLU A 13 -5.88 9.95 8.74
N HIS A 14 -6.30 9.34 7.63
CA HIS A 14 -5.48 9.17 6.44
C HIS A 14 -5.03 10.51 5.87
N LEU A 15 -5.99 11.40 5.65
CA LEU A 15 -5.75 12.74 5.13
C LEU A 15 -4.78 13.53 6.03
N ARG A 16 -5.00 13.55 7.35
CA ARG A 16 -4.09 14.23 8.28
C ARG A 16 -2.69 13.65 8.24
N TRP A 17 -2.56 12.33 8.14
CA TRP A 17 -1.24 11.72 8.02
C TRP A 17 -0.55 12.18 6.74
N HIS A 18 -1.19 12.04 5.57
CA HIS A 18 -0.59 12.49 4.31
C HIS A 18 -0.29 13.98 4.29
N HIS A 19 -1.16 14.86 4.81
CA HIS A 19 -0.90 16.30 4.87
C HIS A 19 0.25 16.66 5.81
N ALA A 20 0.37 15.98 6.95
CA ALA A 20 1.47 16.21 7.89
C ALA A 20 2.81 15.65 7.39
N ASN A 21 2.75 14.68 6.49
CA ASN A 21 3.89 13.92 6.02
C ASN A 21 4.23 14.22 4.55
N HIS A 22 3.44 15.00 3.81
CA HIS A 22 3.65 15.24 2.39
C HIS A 22 5.09 15.70 2.09
N VAL A 23 5.84 14.87 1.37
CA VAL A 23 7.20 15.19 0.93
C VAL A 23 7.11 15.82 -0.45
N SER A 24 7.60 17.05 -0.60
CA SER A 24 7.61 17.75 -1.89
C SER A 24 8.65 17.18 -2.87
N ASP A 25 9.64 16.48 -2.33
CA ASP A 25 10.73 15.83 -3.06
C ASP A 25 10.71 14.32 -2.78
N ASN A 26 9.97 13.58 -3.60
CA ASN A 26 9.87 12.12 -3.50
C ASN A 26 11.20 11.41 -3.81
N ASP A 27 12.17 12.10 -4.40
CA ASP A 27 13.49 11.52 -4.68
C ASP A 27 14.40 11.56 -3.45
N ASN A 28 14.13 12.46 -2.49
CA ASN A 28 14.93 12.62 -1.28
C ASN A 28 14.09 12.82 0.00
N PRO A 29 13.28 11.82 0.40
CA PRO A 29 12.49 11.92 1.62
C PRO A 29 13.38 11.91 2.89
N PRO A 30 12.94 12.58 3.98
CA PRO A 30 13.68 12.62 5.23
C PRO A 30 14.01 11.23 5.81
N ILE A 31 15.06 11.14 6.63
CA ILE A 31 15.37 9.89 7.35
C ILE A 31 14.19 9.46 8.22
N GLY A 32 13.94 8.14 8.26
CA GLY A 32 12.82 7.52 8.97
C GLY A 32 11.48 7.64 8.25
N TRP A 33 11.44 8.23 7.06
CA TRP A 33 10.24 8.35 6.25
C TRP A 33 9.65 7.00 5.86
N GLY A 34 10.46 6.09 5.32
CA GLY A 34 10.00 4.80 4.85
C GLY A 34 9.42 3.95 5.98
N ASP A 35 10.05 4.01 7.16
CA ASP A 35 9.56 3.32 8.35
C ASP A 35 8.20 3.89 8.81
N ARG A 36 8.04 5.22 8.84
CA ARG A 36 6.76 5.87 9.14
C ARG A 36 5.68 5.49 8.12
N PHE A 37 6.00 5.50 6.83
CA PHE A 37 5.09 5.13 5.74
C PHE A 37 4.58 3.69 5.93
N LEU A 38 5.49 2.73 6.10
CA LEU A 38 5.14 1.31 6.24
C LEU A 38 4.31 1.05 7.51
N ASN A 39 4.75 1.59 8.65
CA ASN A 39 4.05 1.38 9.92
C ASN A 39 2.67 2.04 9.96
N PHE A 40 2.55 3.26 9.43
CA PHE A 40 1.25 3.93 9.36
C PHE A 40 0.26 3.13 8.52
N HIS A 41 0.60 2.80 7.27
CA HIS A 41 -0.33 2.12 6.37
C HIS A 41 -0.72 0.73 6.88
N ARG A 42 0.22 -0.03 7.46
CA ARG A 42 -0.08 -1.30 8.14
C ARG A 42 -1.12 -1.14 9.25
N GLN A 43 -0.94 -0.16 10.14
CA GLN A 43 -1.89 0.07 11.24
C GLN A 43 -3.23 0.59 10.73
N TYR A 44 -3.20 1.48 9.74
CA TYR A 44 -4.36 2.05 9.11
C TYR A 44 -5.25 0.98 8.47
N ILE A 45 -4.69 0.13 7.59
CA ILE A 45 -5.47 -0.93 6.94
C ILE A 45 -6.04 -1.92 7.95
N ARG A 46 -5.34 -2.24 9.05
CA ARG A 46 -5.87 -3.13 10.09
C ARG A 46 -7.10 -2.56 10.77
N LYS A 47 -7.10 -1.26 11.08
CA LYS A 47 -8.26 -0.58 11.67
C LYS A 47 -9.44 -0.57 10.70
N VAL A 48 -9.20 -0.21 9.45
CA VAL A 48 -10.27 -0.16 8.45
C VAL A 48 -10.82 -1.56 8.17
N LEU A 49 -9.97 -2.58 8.01
CA LEU A 49 -10.42 -3.95 7.76
C LEU A 49 -11.21 -4.53 8.94
N SER A 50 -10.85 -4.17 10.18
CA SER A 50 -11.65 -4.52 11.36
C SER A 50 -13.06 -3.90 11.32
N TRP A 51 -13.16 -2.62 10.95
CA TRP A 51 -14.47 -1.96 10.76
C TRP A 51 -15.24 -2.57 9.58
N TYR A 52 -14.58 -2.79 8.45
CA TYR A 52 -15.16 -3.34 7.23
C TYR A 52 -15.79 -4.71 7.50
N GLN A 53 -15.06 -5.58 8.22
CA GLN A 53 -15.57 -6.88 8.67
C GLN A 53 -16.77 -6.73 9.61
N SER A 54 -16.75 -5.75 10.53
CA SER A 54 -17.87 -5.54 11.46
C SER A 54 -19.15 -5.04 10.78
N GLN A 55 -19.04 -4.46 9.57
CA GLN A 55 -20.20 -4.10 8.75
C GLN A 55 -20.79 -5.31 7.99
N GLY A 56 -20.14 -6.48 8.04
CA GLY A 56 -20.56 -7.66 7.28
C GLY A 56 -20.27 -7.55 5.77
N TYR A 57 -19.36 -6.66 5.37
CA TYR A 57 -18.93 -6.56 3.98
C TYR A 57 -18.07 -7.74 3.55
N ASP A 58 -18.05 -7.99 2.23
CA ASP A 58 -17.32 -9.13 1.66
C ASP A 58 -15.80 -8.91 1.70
N MET A 59 -15.14 -9.63 2.60
CA MET A 59 -13.69 -9.60 2.79
C MET A 59 -12.91 -10.03 1.54
N SER A 60 -13.53 -10.71 0.57
CA SER A 60 -12.87 -11.09 -0.69
C SER A 60 -12.44 -9.88 -1.52
N LEU A 61 -13.19 -8.78 -1.43
CA LEU A 61 -12.98 -7.57 -2.23
C LEU A 61 -11.76 -6.76 -1.80
N VAL A 62 -11.34 -6.92 -0.55
CA VAL A 62 -10.22 -6.19 0.08
C VAL A 62 -9.02 -7.08 0.35
N GLN A 63 -8.98 -8.29 -0.21
CA GLN A 63 -7.83 -9.19 -0.05
C GLN A 63 -6.56 -8.59 -0.64
N PRO A 64 -5.41 -8.69 0.03
CA PRO A 64 -4.13 -8.29 -0.54
C PRO A 64 -3.93 -8.91 -1.92
N TRP A 65 -3.48 -8.12 -2.90
CA TRP A 65 -3.00 -8.71 -4.14
C TRP A 65 -1.77 -9.59 -3.84
N THR A 66 -1.72 -10.77 -4.46
CA THR A 66 -0.55 -11.64 -4.38
C THR A 66 0.58 -11.14 -5.29
N SER A 67 0.24 -10.29 -6.27
CA SER A 67 1.15 -9.77 -7.27
C SER A 67 0.50 -8.54 -7.94
N VAL A 68 1.29 -7.57 -8.41
CA VAL A 68 0.75 -6.39 -9.10
C VAL A 68 -0.01 -6.79 -10.37
N PRO A 69 -1.24 -6.30 -10.60
CA PRO A 69 -1.99 -6.57 -11.83
C PRO A 69 -1.21 -6.22 -13.08
N GLN A 70 -1.32 -7.06 -14.12
CA GLN A 70 -0.51 -6.91 -15.34
C GLN A 70 -0.68 -5.55 -16.01
N GLY A 71 -1.89 -4.99 -16.04
CA GLY A 71 -2.13 -3.65 -16.61
C GLY A 71 -1.31 -2.56 -15.90
N ILE A 72 -1.18 -2.63 -14.57
CA ILE A 72 -0.36 -1.69 -13.78
C ILE A 72 1.13 -1.97 -14.04
N ARG A 73 1.56 -3.23 -14.07
CA ARG A 73 2.96 -3.59 -14.36
C ARG A 73 3.46 -3.13 -15.73
N MET A 74 2.55 -3.02 -16.70
CA MET A 74 2.84 -2.57 -18.07
C MET A 74 2.81 -1.04 -18.21
N SER A 75 2.40 -0.32 -17.16
CA SER A 75 2.40 1.15 -17.16
C SER A 75 3.83 1.70 -17.21
N ARG A 76 3.99 2.88 -17.81
CA ARG A 76 5.32 3.48 -18.04
C ARG A 76 6.06 3.86 -16.76
N CYS A 77 5.33 4.15 -15.68
CA CYS A 77 5.94 4.54 -14.40
C CYS A 77 6.40 3.34 -13.57
N TYR A 78 5.97 2.12 -13.90
CA TYR A 78 6.16 0.96 -13.02
C TYR A 78 7.52 0.30 -13.25
N ASP A 79 8.34 0.23 -12.20
CA ASP A 79 9.65 -0.42 -12.25
C ASP A 79 9.56 -1.91 -11.85
N GLN A 80 9.48 -2.78 -12.85
CA GLN A 80 9.47 -4.24 -12.64
C GLN A 80 10.77 -4.78 -12.03
N ASN A 81 11.92 -4.08 -12.20
CA ASN A 81 13.16 -4.48 -11.55
C ASN A 81 13.10 -4.18 -10.05
N ALA A 82 12.46 -3.08 -9.66
CA ALA A 82 12.21 -2.76 -8.27
C ALA A 82 11.26 -3.77 -7.61
N GLU A 83 10.15 -4.15 -8.25
CA GLU A 83 9.27 -5.22 -7.77
C GLU A 83 10.07 -6.52 -7.56
N ARG A 84 10.87 -6.91 -8.56
CA ARG A 84 11.71 -8.12 -8.48
C ARG A 84 12.69 -8.07 -7.31
N ARG A 85 13.32 -6.91 -7.05
CA ARG A 85 14.24 -6.74 -5.91
C ARG A 85 13.52 -6.91 -4.58
N ILE A 86 12.32 -6.35 -4.42
CA ILE A 86 11.50 -6.51 -3.20
C ILE A 86 11.17 -7.99 -2.97
N LEU A 87 10.80 -8.71 -4.04
CA LEU A 87 10.37 -10.11 -3.94
C LEU A 87 11.53 -11.09 -3.75
N GLN A 88 12.63 -10.91 -4.47
CA GLN A 88 13.71 -11.90 -4.55
C GLN A 88 14.93 -11.56 -3.70
N GLN A 89 15.10 -10.27 -3.36
CA GLN A 89 16.24 -9.79 -2.59
C GLN A 89 15.81 -8.83 -1.45
N PRO A 90 14.76 -9.12 -0.66
CA PRO A 90 14.35 -8.26 0.43
C PRO A 90 15.48 -8.00 1.45
N GLN A 91 16.36 -8.95 1.70
CA GLN A 91 17.54 -8.76 2.56
C GLN A 91 18.53 -7.69 2.07
N SER A 92 18.39 -7.21 0.83
CA SER A 92 19.20 -6.10 0.29
C SER A 92 18.82 -4.72 0.87
N PHE A 93 17.75 -4.64 1.67
CA PHE A 93 17.36 -3.43 2.40
C PHE A 93 17.85 -3.53 3.85
N ALA A 94 18.75 -2.61 4.23
CA ALA A 94 19.39 -2.64 5.55
C ALA A 94 18.43 -2.26 6.69
N THR A 95 17.45 -1.39 6.41
CA THR A 95 16.48 -0.90 7.39
C THR A 95 15.06 -0.86 6.81
N ALA A 96 14.06 -0.80 7.69
CA ALA A 96 12.66 -0.59 7.29
C ALA A 96 12.50 0.76 6.55
N ASP A 97 13.27 1.76 6.94
CA ASP A 97 13.32 3.07 6.28
C ASP A 97 13.81 2.96 4.82
N ASP A 98 14.84 2.16 4.57
CA ASP A 98 15.35 1.94 3.20
C ASP A 98 14.35 1.18 2.35
N LEU A 99 13.70 0.15 2.91
CA LEU A 99 12.64 -0.58 2.22
C LEU A 99 11.45 0.33 1.91
N GLY A 100 10.97 1.11 2.89
CA GLY A 100 9.79 1.94 2.75
C GLY A 100 9.95 3.04 1.71
N ARG A 101 11.09 3.76 1.73
CA ARG A 101 11.45 4.74 0.69
C ARG A 101 11.53 4.11 -0.70
N PHE A 102 12.02 2.88 -0.77
CA PHE A 102 12.11 2.16 -2.03
C PHE A 102 10.72 1.77 -2.57
N ILE A 103 9.84 1.26 -1.70
CA ILE A 103 8.47 0.86 -2.04
C ILE A 103 7.62 2.06 -2.45
N GLU A 104 7.76 3.21 -1.79
CA GLU A 104 6.94 4.40 -2.03
C GLU A 104 6.95 4.83 -3.51
N ARG A 105 8.09 4.72 -4.19
CA ARG A 105 8.19 5.03 -5.63
C ARG A 105 7.31 4.14 -6.51
N LEU A 106 7.22 2.84 -6.17
CA LEU A 106 6.29 1.93 -6.84
C LEU A 106 4.85 2.20 -6.43
N HIS A 107 4.63 2.51 -5.15
CA HIS A 107 3.32 2.81 -4.59
C HIS A 107 2.64 3.97 -5.30
N ALA A 108 3.33 5.10 -5.51
CA ALA A 108 2.80 6.23 -6.27
C ALA A 108 2.33 5.81 -7.68
N CYS A 109 3.15 5.07 -8.41
CA CYS A 109 2.77 4.56 -9.73
C CYS A 109 1.59 3.58 -9.68
N MET A 110 1.48 2.74 -8.65
CA MET A 110 0.34 1.82 -8.51
C MET A 110 -0.99 2.56 -8.29
N HIS A 111 -0.97 3.70 -7.60
CA HIS A 111 -2.15 4.56 -7.47
C HIS A 111 -2.51 5.22 -8.80
N ASP A 112 -1.54 5.87 -9.46
CA ASP A 112 -1.74 6.55 -10.75
C ASP A 112 -2.21 5.57 -11.84
N ALA A 113 -1.44 4.53 -12.10
CA ALA A 113 -1.77 3.55 -13.13
C ALA A 113 -2.98 2.69 -12.75
N GLY A 114 -3.19 2.43 -11.45
CA GLY A 114 -4.36 1.70 -10.97
C GLY A 114 -5.65 2.48 -11.20
N SER A 115 -5.64 3.80 -10.98
CA SER A 115 -6.76 4.69 -11.29
C SER A 115 -7.20 4.56 -12.76
N ASP A 116 -6.23 4.58 -13.68
CA ASP A 116 -6.49 4.47 -15.11
C ASP A 116 -6.93 3.05 -15.51
N VAL A 117 -6.16 2.03 -15.13
CA VAL A 117 -6.37 0.63 -15.57
C VAL A 117 -7.66 0.04 -15.00
N LEU A 118 -8.04 0.43 -13.78
CA LEU A 118 -9.21 -0.11 -13.07
C LEU A 118 -10.43 0.82 -13.18
N ASN A 119 -10.30 1.94 -13.91
CA ASN A 119 -11.33 2.97 -14.04
C ASN A 119 -11.86 3.44 -12.67
N GLU A 120 -10.94 3.74 -11.75
CA GLU A 120 -11.22 4.10 -10.36
C GLU A 120 -10.49 5.40 -9.97
N PRO A 121 -11.02 6.57 -10.37
CA PRO A 121 -10.33 7.86 -10.18
C PRO A 121 -10.05 8.22 -8.72
N LEU A 122 -10.84 7.69 -7.77
CA LEU A 122 -10.59 7.92 -6.35
C LEU A 122 -9.25 7.34 -5.90
N LEU A 123 -8.70 6.35 -6.62
CA LEU A 123 -7.45 5.73 -6.24
C LEU A 123 -6.27 6.72 -6.34
N GLN A 124 -6.34 7.74 -7.21
CA GLN A 124 -5.29 8.75 -7.33
C GLN A 124 -5.37 9.86 -6.28
N ASP A 125 -6.53 10.05 -5.68
CA ASP A 125 -6.77 11.11 -4.69
C ASP A 125 -6.42 10.64 -3.29
N LEU A 126 -5.30 11.12 -2.72
CA LEU A 126 -4.83 10.74 -1.38
C LEU A 126 -5.87 11.01 -0.28
N ASP A 127 -6.78 11.96 -0.49
CA ASP A 127 -7.79 12.33 0.50
C ASP A 127 -8.97 11.35 0.51
N THR A 128 -9.21 10.66 -0.61
CA THR A 128 -10.40 9.83 -0.80
C THR A 128 -10.12 8.38 -1.19
N ALA A 129 -8.87 8.04 -1.53
CA ALA A 129 -8.42 6.71 -1.92
C ALA A 129 -8.81 5.58 -0.96
N PRO A 130 -8.81 5.76 0.38
CA PRO A 130 -9.30 4.73 1.30
C PRO A 130 -10.74 4.27 1.04
N ARG A 131 -11.55 5.03 0.31
CA ARG A 131 -12.91 4.62 -0.05
C ARG A 131 -12.95 3.55 -1.14
N SER A 132 -11.85 3.26 -1.81
CA SER A 132 -11.76 2.23 -2.85
C SER A 132 -11.31 0.89 -2.26
N THR A 133 -11.93 -0.21 -2.66
CA THR A 133 -11.45 -1.56 -2.31
C THR A 133 -10.01 -1.80 -2.80
N TYR A 134 -9.63 -1.20 -3.94
CA TYR A 134 -8.29 -1.33 -4.52
C TYR A 134 -7.18 -0.72 -3.67
N PHE A 135 -7.51 0.26 -2.82
CA PHE A 135 -6.57 0.78 -1.82
C PHE A 135 -6.09 -0.36 -0.90
N TYR A 136 -7.00 -1.20 -0.41
CA TYR A 136 -6.67 -2.31 0.49
C TYR A 136 -5.93 -3.43 -0.23
N ASN A 137 -6.27 -3.69 -1.49
CA ASN A 137 -5.54 -4.68 -2.28
C ASN A 137 -4.06 -4.28 -2.46
N ILE A 138 -3.80 -3.01 -2.77
CA ILE A 138 -2.45 -2.42 -2.90
C ILE A 138 -1.71 -2.42 -1.56
N HIS A 139 -2.30 -1.81 -0.53
CA HIS A 139 -1.63 -1.64 0.75
C HIS A 139 -1.46 -2.96 1.53
N GLY A 140 -2.40 -3.90 1.37
CA GLY A 140 -2.24 -5.26 1.88
C GLY A 140 -1.07 -6.02 1.23
N MET A 141 -0.88 -5.85 -0.08
CA MET A 141 0.28 -6.42 -0.79
C MET A 141 1.60 -5.80 -0.30
N ILE A 142 1.63 -4.49 -0.11
CA ILE A 142 2.79 -3.79 0.48
C ILE A 142 3.06 -4.31 1.92
N ASP A 143 2.03 -4.50 2.74
CA ASP A 143 2.18 -5.06 4.08
C ASP A 143 2.73 -6.50 4.05
N ASN A 144 2.34 -7.30 3.05
CA ASN A 144 2.92 -8.63 2.83
C ASN A 144 4.41 -8.55 2.47
N TRP A 145 4.81 -7.62 1.60
CA TRP A 145 6.23 -7.39 1.28
C TRP A 145 7.03 -6.96 2.50
N TYR A 146 6.49 -6.03 3.29
CA TYR A 146 7.12 -5.55 4.52
C TYR A 146 7.26 -6.67 5.56
N SER A 147 6.19 -7.43 5.79
CA SER A 147 6.21 -8.59 6.69
C SER A 147 7.20 -9.66 6.26
N ASN A 148 7.40 -9.84 4.95
CA ASN A 148 8.41 -10.76 4.44
C ASN A 148 9.83 -10.30 4.76
N TRP A 149 10.10 -9.01 4.59
CA TRP A 149 11.37 -8.42 4.98
C TRP A 149 11.63 -8.57 6.49
N GLU A 150 10.65 -8.26 7.35
CA GLU A 150 10.79 -8.39 8.81
C GLU A 150 11.15 -9.81 9.24
N ARG A 151 10.51 -10.83 8.65
CA ARG A 151 10.82 -12.24 8.95
C ARG A 151 12.27 -12.60 8.61
N LEU A 152 12.81 -12.06 7.52
CA LEU A 152 14.18 -12.33 7.10
C LEU A 152 15.21 -11.60 7.95
N GLN A 153 14.89 -10.39 8.44
CA GLN A 153 15.74 -9.67 9.39
C GLN A 153 15.74 -10.33 10.78
N GLY A 154 14.56 -10.74 11.26
CA GLY A 154 14.40 -11.41 12.56
C GLY A 154 15.03 -12.82 12.59
N GLY A 155 15.09 -13.51 11.45
CA GLY A 155 15.81 -14.77 11.30
C GLY A 155 17.34 -14.63 11.29
N GLY A 156 17.87 -13.41 11.09
CA GLY A 156 19.31 -13.10 11.09
C GLY A 156 19.83 -12.51 12.39
N GLN A 157 18.96 -12.03 13.29
CA GLN A 157 19.34 -11.48 14.60
C GLN A 157 19.39 -12.56 15.70
N THR A 158 20.20 -13.59 15.51
CA THR A 158 20.86 -14.32 16.61
C THR A 158 22.30 -14.67 16.25
N GLN A 159 23.09 -13.69 15.82
CA GLN A 159 24.47 -13.64 16.29
C GLN A 159 24.84 -12.20 16.67
N PRO A 160 24.99 -11.89 17.97
CA PRO A 160 25.64 -10.66 18.36
C PRO A 160 27.09 -10.65 17.82
N PRO A 161 27.58 -9.52 17.29
CA PRO A 161 28.94 -9.42 16.73
C PRO A 161 30.07 -9.42 17.79
N TRP A 162 29.77 -9.80 19.03
CA TRP A 162 30.72 -9.80 20.14
C TRP A 162 30.56 -11.08 20.98
N GLY A 163 31.51 -12.01 20.83
CA GLY A 163 31.64 -13.26 21.58
C GLY A 163 31.74 -14.45 20.60
N GLY A 164 32.91 -14.96 20.21
CA GLY A 164 34.07 -15.23 21.02
C GLY A 164 33.92 -16.59 21.71
N GLY A 165 34.56 -17.63 21.15
CA GLY A 165 35.02 -18.79 21.91
C GLY A 165 34.08 -20.00 22.03
N GLY A 166 34.45 -21.07 21.32
CA GLY A 166 34.28 -22.49 21.65
C GLY A 166 33.24 -22.93 22.68
N GLY A 167 32.28 -23.73 22.21
CA GLY A 167 31.44 -24.60 23.04
C GLY A 167 30.75 -25.65 22.16
N ALA A 168 30.91 -26.91 22.53
CA ALA A 168 30.60 -28.13 21.77
C ALA A 168 29.13 -28.33 21.32
N PRO A 169 28.87 -29.25 20.34
CA PRO A 169 27.53 -29.54 19.86
C PRO A 169 26.72 -30.35 20.87
N PHE A 170 25.53 -29.88 21.23
CA PHE A 170 24.52 -30.71 21.89
C PHE A 170 23.51 -31.23 20.86
N PRO A 171 23.17 -32.54 20.89
CA PRO A 171 22.20 -33.13 19.99
C PRO A 171 20.79 -33.12 20.59
N GLY A 172 19.79 -32.91 19.74
CA GLY A 172 18.45 -33.49 19.89
C GLY A 172 17.41 -32.67 20.64
N GLY A 173 16.37 -32.22 19.92
CA GLY A 173 15.09 -31.81 20.52
C GLY A 173 14.26 -30.88 19.64
N ALA A 174 13.39 -31.44 18.80
CA ALA A 174 12.23 -30.75 18.21
C ALA A 174 10.95 -31.09 19.02
N PRO A 175 9.78 -30.52 18.71
CA PRO A 175 9.37 -29.13 18.91
C PRO A 175 8.15 -29.03 19.87
N GLY A 176 8.00 -27.93 20.61
CA GLY A 176 6.93 -27.81 21.62
C GLY A 176 6.27 -26.43 21.66
N GLY A 177 4.99 -26.39 21.23
CA GLY A 177 3.88 -25.56 21.71
C GLY A 177 4.10 -24.10 22.13
N PHE A 178 3.47 -23.17 21.40
CA PHE A 178 3.17 -21.83 21.90
C PHE A 178 1.92 -21.87 22.80
N PRO A 179 1.98 -21.38 24.06
CA PRO A 179 0.81 -21.08 24.86
C PRO A 179 0.52 -19.57 24.82
N GLY A 180 -0.64 -19.17 24.30
CA GLY A 180 -1.06 -17.78 24.26
C GLY A 180 -2.54 -17.64 23.95
N GLY A 181 -3.37 -17.90 24.96
CA GLY A 181 -4.82 -17.81 24.88
C GLY A 181 -5.33 -16.36 24.85
N PHE A 182 -6.30 -16.11 23.98
CA PHE A 182 -7.21 -14.98 24.07
C PHE A 182 -8.48 -15.43 24.82
N PRO A 183 -8.95 -14.71 25.84
CA PRO A 183 -10.23 -14.99 26.48
C PRO A 183 -11.33 -14.20 25.78
N GLY A 184 -12.20 -14.90 25.05
CA GLY A 184 -13.38 -14.32 24.42
C GLY A 184 -14.42 -15.41 24.13
N GLY A 185 -15.24 -15.69 25.15
CA GLY A 185 -16.27 -16.72 25.08
C GLY A 185 -17.44 -16.34 24.16
N PHE A 186 -17.83 -17.27 23.32
CA PHE A 186 -19.14 -17.31 22.66
C PHE A 186 -19.94 -18.49 23.24
N PRO A 187 -21.22 -18.29 23.62
CA PRO A 187 -22.05 -19.38 24.12
C PRO A 187 -22.66 -20.20 22.97
N GLY A 188 -22.31 -21.49 22.96
CA GLY A 188 -23.21 -22.64 22.78
C GLY A 188 -24.21 -22.64 21.62
N ILE A 189 -23.90 -23.44 20.59
CA ILE A 189 -24.90 -24.23 19.86
C ILE A 189 -24.36 -25.67 19.80
N GLY A 190 -25.20 -26.63 20.23
CA GLY A 190 -24.86 -28.01 20.52
C GLY A 190 -24.59 -28.93 19.31
N PRO A 191 -24.47 -30.25 19.57
CA PRO A 191 -23.80 -31.19 18.68
C PRO A 191 -24.76 -31.92 17.73
N PHE A 192 -24.44 -31.91 16.45
CA PHE A 192 -24.83 -32.95 15.49
C PHE A 192 -23.52 -33.54 14.96
N GLY A 193 -23.24 -34.83 15.11
CA GLY A 193 -24.04 -35.92 14.58
C GLY A 193 -23.47 -36.25 13.20
N GLY A 194 -22.59 -37.25 13.15
CA GLY A 194 -21.62 -37.44 12.07
C GLY A 194 -22.15 -38.00 10.74
N ARG A 195 -21.20 -38.18 9.81
CA ARG A 195 -21.15 -39.32 8.88
C ARG A 195 -19.82 -39.37 8.10
N PRO A 196 -19.31 -40.58 7.77
CA PRO A 196 -18.03 -40.78 7.09
C PRO A 196 -18.18 -41.00 5.58
N GLY A 197 -17.11 -40.66 4.85
CA GLY A 197 -16.71 -41.34 3.61
C GLY A 197 -17.30 -40.81 2.32
N LEU A 198 -16.43 -40.43 1.38
CA LEU A 198 -16.46 -40.94 0.01
C LEU A 198 -15.13 -40.65 -0.69
N SER A 199 -14.50 -41.74 -1.07
CA SER A 199 -13.34 -41.86 -1.94
C SER A 199 -13.72 -41.56 -3.39
N GLY A 200 -12.76 -41.02 -4.14
CA GLY A 200 -12.66 -41.22 -5.59
C GLY A 200 -13.33 -40.15 -6.45
N PHE A 201 -12.53 -39.47 -7.26
CA PHE A 201 -12.58 -39.61 -8.71
C PHE A 201 -11.39 -38.84 -9.32
N GLY A 202 -10.48 -39.58 -9.94
CA GLY A 202 -9.56 -39.04 -10.93
C GLY A 202 -10.25 -38.96 -12.29
N GLY A 203 -9.90 -37.95 -13.08
CA GLY A 203 -10.34 -37.81 -14.47
C GLY A 203 -9.88 -36.47 -15.07
N PRO A 204 -9.52 -36.43 -16.37
CA PRO A 204 -8.52 -35.51 -16.91
C PRO A 204 -9.08 -34.13 -17.28
N VAL A 205 -8.20 -33.13 -17.29
CA VAL A 205 -8.42 -31.79 -17.86
C VAL A 205 -8.20 -31.81 -19.37
N PRO A 206 -9.19 -31.42 -20.20
CA PRO A 206 -8.97 -30.96 -21.55
C PRO A 206 -8.85 -29.43 -21.57
N GLY A 207 -7.78 -28.92 -22.19
CA GLY A 207 -7.69 -27.52 -22.57
C GLY A 207 -8.54 -27.20 -23.81
N LEU A 208 -8.91 -25.94 -23.98
CA LEU A 208 -8.82 -25.18 -25.24
C LEU A 208 -9.38 -23.76 -25.06
N GLY A 209 -8.87 -22.87 -25.90
CA GLY A 209 -8.97 -21.41 -25.79
C GLY A 209 -10.36 -20.82 -25.95
N ALA A 210 -10.48 -19.58 -25.49
CA ALA A 210 -11.50 -18.65 -25.94
C ALA A 210 -10.81 -17.32 -26.28
N ALA A 211 -10.75 -17.05 -27.58
CA ALA A 211 -10.38 -15.76 -28.15
C ALA A 211 -11.57 -14.80 -28.01
N PHE A 212 -11.30 -13.55 -27.64
CA PHE A 212 -12.31 -12.48 -27.63
C PHE A 212 -12.51 -11.92 -29.05
N PRO A 213 -13.76 -11.66 -29.48
CA PRO A 213 -14.04 -11.06 -30.78
C PRO A 213 -13.92 -9.52 -30.75
N LEU A 214 -13.24 -8.97 -31.76
CA LEU A 214 -13.33 -7.56 -32.15
C LEU A 214 -14.54 -7.37 -33.09
N PRO A 215 -15.28 -6.26 -33.00
CA PRO A 215 -16.30 -5.93 -33.99
C PRO A 215 -15.68 -5.30 -35.25
N ALA A 216 -16.09 -5.84 -36.40
CA ALA A 216 -15.83 -5.31 -37.73
C ALA A 216 -17.10 -4.66 -38.32
N GLY A 217 -16.90 -3.66 -39.16
CA GLY A 217 -17.90 -3.02 -40.04
C GLY A 217 -17.73 -1.50 -40.02
N ALA A 218 -17.68 -0.75 -41.12
CA ALA A 218 -17.76 -0.94 -42.57
C ALA A 218 -17.05 0.32 -43.17
N GLY A 219 -16.44 0.40 -44.35
CA GLY A 219 -16.78 -0.12 -45.67
C GLY A 219 -16.99 1.07 -46.64
N GLY A 220 -16.24 1.11 -47.75
CA GLY A 220 -16.47 2.00 -48.92
C GLY A 220 -15.24 2.81 -49.36
N ALA A 221 -14.38 2.31 -50.25
CA ALA A 221 -14.44 2.39 -51.74
C ALA A 221 -13.96 3.77 -52.27
N ALA A 222 -13.25 3.97 -53.39
CA ALA A 222 -12.50 3.23 -54.43
C ALA A 222 -11.68 4.36 -55.14
N ALA A 223 -10.49 4.19 -55.74
CA ALA A 223 -10.18 3.66 -57.07
C ALA A 223 -8.80 4.28 -57.45
N ALA A 224 -7.79 3.49 -57.79
CA ALA A 224 -7.27 3.27 -59.15
C ALA A 224 -6.37 4.40 -59.73
N ALA A 225 -5.09 4.09 -59.99
CA ALA A 225 -4.44 4.21 -61.31
C ALA A 225 -2.93 3.86 -61.23
N ALA A 226 -2.50 2.99 -62.15
CA ALA A 226 -1.12 2.57 -62.39
C ALA A 226 -0.35 3.59 -63.23
N GLY A 227 0.92 3.90 -62.91
CA GLY A 227 2.13 3.46 -63.65
C GLY A 227 2.79 4.64 -64.39
N PRO A 228 3.96 4.51 -65.07
CA PRO A 228 5.09 3.60 -64.84
C PRO A 228 6.49 4.31 -64.85
N SER A 229 7.51 3.52 -64.52
CA SER A 229 8.95 3.54 -64.91
C SER A 229 9.65 4.79 -65.48
N GLY A 230 10.81 5.10 -64.90
CA GLY A 230 11.87 5.90 -65.53
C GLY A 230 13.19 5.82 -64.75
N SER A 231 14.16 5.08 -65.31
CA SER A 231 15.58 5.01 -64.91
C SER A 231 16.35 6.21 -65.46
N VAL A 232 17.31 6.79 -64.72
CA VAL A 232 18.76 6.88 -65.05
C VAL A 232 19.56 7.89 -64.18
N ASN A 233 20.72 7.40 -63.70
CA ASN A 233 22.06 8.02 -63.58
C ASN A 233 22.38 9.27 -62.72
N ALA A 234 23.42 9.05 -61.87
CA ALA A 234 24.61 9.89 -61.59
C ALA A 234 24.39 11.27 -60.89
N VAL A 235 25.21 11.81 -59.97
CA VAL A 235 26.56 11.60 -59.38
C VAL A 235 26.60 12.55 -58.12
N PRO A 236 27.59 12.47 -57.19
CA PRO A 236 27.46 12.98 -55.83
C PRO A 236 28.04 14.40 -55.65
N GLU A 237 27.45 15.20 -54.75
CA GLU A 237 28.13 16.34 -54.13
C GLU A 237 27.76 16.48 -52.64
N LYS A 238 28.78 16.85 -51.87
CA LYS A 238 28.80 17.04 -50.42
C LYS A 238 29.01 18.55 -50.15
N PRO A 239 29.09 19.00 -48.89
CA PRO A 239 28.04 19.66 -48.11
C PRO A 239 28.26 21.19 -47.94
N ALA A 240 27.24 21.95 -47.57
CA ALA A 240 27.37 23.18 -46.78
C ALA A 240 26.00 23.77 -46.40
N GLY A 241 25.95 24.43 -45.24
CA GLY A 241 25.00 25.53 -45.04
C GLY A 241 23.97 25.33 -43.94
N GLY A 242 24.41 25.50 -42.69
CA GLY A 242 23.50 25.80 -41.60
C GLY A 242 22.78 27.13 -41.82
N ARG A 243 21.49 27.17 -41.51
CA ARG A 243 20.80 28.41 -41.16
C ARG A 243 19.56 28.11 -40.34
N SER A 244 19.70 28.34 -39.03
CA SER A 244 18.64 28.34 -38.05
C SER A 244 17.54 29.32 -38.45
N ARG A 245 16.32 28.81 -38.66
CA ARG A 245 15.13 29.65 -38.79
C ARG A 245 14.49 29.85 -37.42
N LYS A 246 14.53 31.10 -36.99
CA LYS A 246 13.81 31.69 -35.86
C LYS A 246 12.35 31.89 -36.28
N ALA A 247 11.41 31.23 -35.62
CA ALA A 247 9.99 31.56 -35.65
C ALA A 247 9.35 31.11 -34.34
N ALA A 248 9.24 32.02 -33.38
CA ALA A 248 8.39 31.85 -32.20
C ALA A 248 7.22 32.82 -32.33
N ALA A 249 6.08 32.30 -32.79
CA ALA A 249 4.76 32.81 -32.42
C ALA A 249 4.55 32.43 -30.94
N GLY A 250 4.11 33.30 -30.03
CA GLY A 250 2.88 34.07 -30.13
C GLY A 250 1.79 33.29 -29.39
N GLY A 251 1.69 33.47 -28.07
CA GLY A 251 0.72 32.77 -27.23
C GLY A 251 0.54 33.50 -25.89
N ALA A 252 -0.41 34.42 -25.86
CA ALA A 252 -0.69 35.34 -24.77
C ALA A 252 -1.13 34.62 -23.48
N ARG A 253 -0.53 35.03 -22.36
CA ARG A 253 -0.95 34.66 -21.00
C ARG A 253 -2.16 35.52 -20.63
N LYS A 254 -3.33 34.90 -20.45
CA LYS A 254 -4.49 35.52 -19.80
C LYS A 254 -4.26 35.53 -18.30
N ALA A 255 -4.05 36.71 -17.75
CA ALA A 255 -4.13 36.98 -16.32
C ALA A 255 -5.61 37.07 -15.92
N ALA A 256 -6.00 36.32 -14.88
CA ALA A 256 -7.22 36.58 -14.11
C ALA A 256 -6.83 36.66 -12.63
N LYS A 257 -6.55 37.88 -12.17
CA LYS A 257 -6.47 38.24 -10.75
C LYS A 257 -7.89 38.20 -10.18
N GLY A 258 -8.27 37.10 -9.54
CA GLY A 258 -9.43 37.00 -8.67
C GLY A 258 -9.11 37.57 -7.29
N GLY A 259 -9.89 38.55 -6.84
CA GLY A 259 -9.60 39.41 -5.70
C GLY A 259 -9.59 38.72 -4.33
N ALA A 260 -8.63 39.13 -3.52
CA ALA A 260 -8.63 38.94 -2.08
C ALA A 260 -9.73 39.81 -1.44
N ARG A 261 -10.74 39.17 -0.84
CA ARG A 261 -11.62 39.82 0.13
C ARG A 261 -11.20 39.40 1.55
N ARG A 262 -10.95 40.42 2.37
CA ARG A 262 -10.55 40.40 3.78
C ARG A 262 -11.59 39.64 4.64
N PRO A 263 -11.18 38.97 5.72
CA PRO A 263 -12.03 38.84 6.89
C PRO A 263 -11.72 39.96 7.90
N ALA A 264 -12.79 40.62 8.34
CA ALA A 264 -12.79 41.63 9.38
C ALA A 264 -12.39 41.04 10.74
N ARG A 265 -11.45 41.69 11.43
CA ARG A 265 -11.23 41.53 12.86
C ARG A 265 -12.40 42.16 13.61
N GLY A 266 -13.21 41.32 14.26
CA GLY A 266 -14.19 41.75 15.25
C GLY A 266 -13.74 41.31 16.64
N SER A 267 -13.24 42.26 17.44
CA SER A 267 -13.12 42.15 18.89
C SER A 267 -14.50 42.31 19.52
N ALA A 268 -14.93 41.39 20.39
CA ALA A 268 -15.84 41.70 21.49
C ALA A 268 -15.69 40.69 22.63
N ARG A 269 -15.48 41.26 23.81
CA ARG A 269 -15.26 40.63 25.12
C ARG A 269 -16.54 39.97 25.63
N LYS A 270 -16.39 38.94 26.47
CA LYS A 270 -17.11 38.87 27.75
C LYS A 270 -16.37 37.94 28.73
N ALA A 271 -15.94 38.54 29.82
CA ALA A 271 -15.54 37.87 31.04
C ALA A 271 -16.79 37.52 31.86
N ALA A 272 -16.77 36.39 32.56
CA ALA A 272 -17.25 36.29 33.94
C ALA A 272 -16.68 35.01 34.61
N PRO A 273 -16.51 35.01 35.95
CA PRO A 273 -15.68 34.05 36.66
C PRO A 273 -16.48 33.06 37.54
N GLY A 274 -15.80 32.01 38.00
CA GLY A 274 -16.00 31.49 39.35
C GLY A 274 -16.74 30.15 39.49
N SER A 275 -15.99 29.10 39.83
CA SER A 275 -16.28 28.33 41.04
C SER A 275 -15.12 27.44 41.44
N ALA A 276 -14.42 27.86 42.48
CA ALA A 276 -13.59 27.02 43.32
C ALA A 276 -14.47 26.36 44.39
N ARG A 277 -14.41 25.03 44.52
CA ARG A 277 -14.55 24.29 45.79
C ARG A 277 -13.63 23.07 45.71
N LYS A 278 -12.47 23.09 46.38
CA LYS A 278 -12.19 22.70 47.78
C LYS A 278 -12.46 21.22 48.10
N SER A 279 -11.34 20.51 48.29
CA SER A 279 -11.01 19.62 49.42
C SER A 279 -11.41 18.14 49.42
N ALA A 280 -10.34 17.34 49.50
CA ALA A 280 -10.11 16.21 50.40
C ALA A 280 -10.85 14.89 50.12
N ARG A 281 -10.11 13.77 50.05
CA ARG A 281 -9.66 13.01 51.22
C ARG A 281 -8.74 11.85 50.83
N ALA A 282 -7.76 11.64 51.69
CA ALA A 282 -6.78 10.55 51.66
C ALA A 282 -7.44 9.16 51.77
N GLY A 283 -6.81 8.18 51.13
CA GLY A 283 -7.12 6.75 51.28
C GLY A 283 -5.84 5.91 51.12
N ARG A 284 -4.96 5.98 52.13
CA ARG A 284 -3.88 5.01 52.37
C ARG A 284 -4.49 3.74 52.95
N SER A 285 -4.28 2.59 52.30
CA SER A 285 -4.31 1.23 52.85
C SER A 285 -3.68 0.35 51.76
N GLY A 286 -2.52 -0.28 51.89
CA GLY A 286 -2.01 -1.01 53.06
C GLY A 286 -2.42 -2.47 52.94
N ALA A 287 -1.84 -3.23 52.01
CA ALA A 287 -2.08 -4.67 51.87
C ALA A 287 -0.76 -5.44 51.62
N LEU A 288 -0.15 -5.81 52.75
CA LEU A 288 0.45 -7.10 53.11
C LEU A 288 1.09 -7.95 51.99
N LYS A 289 2.44 -8.02 52.02
CA LYS A 289 3.24 -9.11 51.46
C LYS A 289 3.06 -10.40 52.28
N PRO A 290 2.79 -11.56 51.66
CA PRO A 290 2.86 -12.84 52.36
C PRO A 290 4.31 -13.32 52.54
N LYS A 291 4.61 -13.71 53.79
CA LYS A 291 5.87 -14.25 54.28
C LYS A 291 6.02 -15.72 53.82
N ARG A 292 6.96 -16.00 52.92
CA ARG A 292 7.35 -17.37 52.53
C ARG A 292 7.97 -18.08 53.73
N ARG A 293 7.34 -19.16 54.20
CA ARG A 293 7.94 -20.14 55.12
C ARG A 293 8.89 -21.04 54.32
N GLY A 294 10.18 -20.95 54.61
CA GLY A 294 11.18 -21.93 54.20
C GLY A 294 10.99 -23.23 54.99
N ARG A 295 10.92 -24.34 54.26
CA ARG A 295 10.91 -25.70 54.79
C ARG A 295 12.34 -26.21 54.73
N ARG A 296 12.92 -26.53 55.89
CA ARG A 296 14.20 -27.22 56.04
C ARG A 296 14.12 -28.63 55.45
N ARG A 297 15.19 -29.06 54.80
CA ARG A 297 15.72 -30.42 54.83
C ARG A 297 17.16 -30.30 55.31
#